data_AF-A0A2P4NS23-F1
#
_entry.id   AF-A0A2P4NS23-F1
#
_cell.length_a   1.000
_cell.length_b   1.000
_cell.length_c   1.000
_cell.angle_alpha   90.00
_cell.angle_beta   90.00
_cell.angle_gamma   90.00
#
_symmetry.space_group_name_H-M   'P 1'
#
loop_
_entity.id
_entity.type
_entity.pdbx_description
1 polymer ?
#
loop_
_entity_poly.entity_id
_entity_poly.type
_entity_poly.pdbx_seq_one_letter_code
_entity_poly.pdbx_strand_id
1 'polypeptide(L)'
;MSASDLRARLPSTRSEAEASLDRLVRDNRFTISVFFPLNGAVLLVASAMGWLPDPLAFNAFLILLGTLVMRSPLIVGVLPLVTRRAALGVGALTAYAYAIEYTGVTTGWPYGWFHYGVDLGPTVAGVPVGLPVFFIPLVMNAYLLCLLLLGDRARNGAVRLGVVIAAVLAMDVVLDPGAVALGFWEYYRLADDARLFYGVPLSNYAGWVVSATVAVVALDRSFDREALLARLDRTEFMLDDLVSFVILWGGINAWFGNWIPVAVAALFGVGLLKTDRFDSRLLRLPRRLPWRS
;
A
#
# COMPACT_ATOMS: atom_id res chain seq x y z
N MET A 1 -34.02 18.28 1.17
CA MET A 1 -33.81 16.82 1.29
C MET A 1 -34.11 16.43 2.71
N SER A 2 -35.09 15.56 2.94
CA SER A 2 -35.52 15.17 4.30
C SER A 2 -34.54 14.16 4.92
N ALA A 3 -34.42 14.14 6.25
CA ALA A 3 -33.68 13.11 6.98
C ALA A 3 -34.22 11.69 6.72
N SER A 4 -35.50 11.56 6.33
CA SER A 4 -36.11 10.31 5.89
C SER A 4 -35.54 9.81 4.56
N ASP A 5 -35.28 10.72 3.61
CA ASP A 5 -34.74 10.39 2.28
C ASP A 5 -33.27 9.96 2.38
N LEU A 6 -32.52 10.54 3.34
CA LEU A 6 -31.15 10.13 3.65
C LEU A 6 -31.10 8.75 4.30
N ARG A 7 -32.00 8.45 5.24
CA ARG A 7 -32.09 7.11 5.87
C ARG A 7 -32.52 6.01 4.89
N ALA A 8 -33.41 6.31 3.96
CA ALA A 8 -33.81 5.35 2.92
C ALA A 8 -32.70 5.00 1.93
N ARG A 9 -31.64 5.82 1.83
CA ARG A 9 -30.45 5.57 0.99
C ARG A 9 -29.32 4.84 1.72
N LEU A 10 -29.43 4.66 3.04
CA LEU A 10 -28.41 3.95 3.81
C LEU A 10 -28.62 2.44 3.66
N PRO A 11 -27.55 1.67 3.37
CA PRO A 11 -27.66 0.22 3.24
C PRO A 11 -28.16 -0.40 4.55
N SER A 12 -29.16 -1.26 4.45
CA SER A 12 -29.84 -1.89 5.57
C SER A 12 -29.27 -3.28 5.90
N THR A 13 -28.59 -3.90 4.94
CA THR A 13 -27.92 -5.21 5.09
C THR A 13 -26.43 -5.12 4.79
N ARG A 14 -25.65 -6.09 5.29
CA ARG A 14 -24.22 -6.22 4.98
C ARG A 14 -23.97 -6.28 3.47
N SER A 15 -24.76 -7.07 2.74
CA SER A 15 -24.62 -7.23 1.30
C SER A 15 -24.93 -5.94 0.53
N GLU A 16 -25.92 -5.15 0.97
CA GLU A 16 -26.19 -3.83 0.39
C GLU A 16 -25.02 -2.85 0.63
N ALA A 17 -24.44 -2.89 1.83
CA ALA A 17 -23.29 -2.04 2.18
C ALA A 17 -22.07 -2.41 1.33
N GLU A 18 -21.74 -3.69 1.22
CA GLU A 18 -20.65 -4.20 0.37
C GLU A 18 -20.86 -3.82 -1.10
N ALA A 19 -22.07 -4.00 -1.64
CA ALA A 19 -22.38 -3.61 -3.01
C ALA A 19 -22.30 -2.09 -3.23
N SER A 20 -22.64 -1.28 -2.22
CA SER A 20 -22.52 0.17 -2.27
C SER A 20 -21.06 0.62 -2.29
N LEU A 21 -20.21 0.00 -1.45
CA LEU A 21 -18.77 0.25 -1.43
C LEU A 21 -18.11 -0.17 -2.75
N ASP A 22 -18.47 -1.34 -3.29
CA ASP A 22 -18.00 -1.80 -4.60
C ASP A 22 -18.32 -0.79 -5.70
N ARG A 23 -19.54 -0.23 -5.71
CA ARG A 23 -19.91 0.83 -6.66
C ARG A 23 -19.12 2.11 -6.42
N LEU A 24 -19.00 2.55 -5.16
CA LEU A 24 -18.26 3.77 -4.82
C LEU A 24 -16.81 3.71 -5.32
N VAL A 25 -16.10 2.61 -5.05
CA VAL A 25 -14.72 2.43 -5.52
C VAL A 25 -14.69 2.34 -7.05
N ARG A 26 -15.57 1.53 -7.66
CA ARG A 26 -15.62 1.33 -9.12
C ARG A 26 -15.86 2.65 -9.86
N ASP A 27 -16.78 3.48 -9.39
CA ASP A 27 -17.14 4.75 -10.01
C ASP A 27 -16.04 5.81 -9.83
N ASN A 28 -15.13 5.62 -8.86
CA ASN A 28 -14.07 6.57 -8.52
C ASN A 28 -12.65 6.02 -8.74
N ARG A 29 -12.48 4.91 -9.48
CA ARG A 29 -11.17 4.25 -9.68
C ARG A 29 -10.10 5.22 -10.16
N PHE A 30 -10.36 6.03 -11.18
CA PHE A 30 -9.37 7.00 -11.68
C PHE A 30 -8.94 7.99 -10.58
N THR A 31 -9.91 8.52 -9.84
CA THR A 31 -9.64 9.46 -8.76
C THR A 31 -8.74 8.80 -7.71
N ILE A 32 -9.14 7.60 -7.25
CA ILE A 32 -8.43 6.88 -6.19
C ILE A 32 -7.02 6.44 -6.64
N SER A 33 -6.91 5.89 -7.84
CA SER A 33 -5.72 5.13 -8.26
C SER A 33 -4.73 5.92 -9.10
N VAL A 34 -5.13 7.10 -9.59
CA VAL A 34 -4.29 7.98 -10.41
C VAL A 34 -4.22 9.37 -9.83
N PHE A 35 -5.35 10.01 -9.57
CA PHE A 35 -5.37 11.40 -9.11
C PHE A 35 -4.76 11.56 -7.71
N PHE A 36 -5.21 10.77 -6.72
CA PHE A 36 -4.66 10.80 -5.36
C PHE A 36 -3.15 10.51 -5.30
N PRO A 37 -2.61 9.43 -5.89
CA PRO A 37 -1.18 9.15 -5.84
C PRO A 37 -0.33 10.18 -6.61
N LEU A 38 -0.81 10.70 -7.73
CA LEU A 38 -0.11 11.75 -8.48
C LEU A 38 -0.01 13.04 -7.67
N ASN A 39 -1.13 13.51 -7.11
CA ASN A 39 -1.14 14.70 -6.27
C ASN A 39 -0.37 14.45 -4.96
N GLY A 40 -0.43 13.25 -4.40
CA GLY A 40 0.36 12.83 -3.26
C GLY A 40 1.86 12.96 -3.53
N ALA A 41 2.34 12.45 -4.68
CA ALA A 41 3.74 12.59 -5.08
C ALA A 41 4.15 14.06 -5.20
N VAL A 42 3.32 14.88 -5.87
CA VAL A 42 3.57 16.33 -6.02
C VAL A 42 3.63 17.03 -4.66
N LEU A 43 2.67 16.76 -3.77
CA LEU A 43 2.62 17.39 -2.45
C LEU A 43 3.79 16.96 -1.56
N LEU A 44 4.16 15.68 -1.58
CA LEU A 44 5.30 15.17 -0.81
C LEU A 44 6.63 15.74 -1.31
N VAL A 45 6.83 15.77 -2.63
CA VAL A 45 8.02 16.40 -3.23
C VAL A 45 8.03 17.90 -2.93
N ALA A 46 6.91 18.61 -3.11
CA ALA A 46 6.83 20.03 -2.80
C ALA A 46 7.08 20.33 -1.31
N SER A 47 6.69 19.42 -0.41
CA SER A 47 7.02 19.50 1.01
C SER A 47 8.53 19.35 1.24
N ALA A 48 9.15 18.32 0.65
CA ALA A 48 10.59 18.06 0.76
C ALA A 48 11.44 19.20 0.17
N MET A 49 10.97 19.83 -0.90
CA MET A 49 11.65 20.95 -1.55
C MET A 49 11.39 22.31 -0.88
N GLY A 50 10.59 22.36 0.19
CA GLY A 50 10.25 23.61 0.90
C GLY A 50 9.36 24.57 0.11
N TRP A 51 8.59 24.05 -0.86
CA TRP A 51 7.69 24.86 -1.70
C TRP A 51 6.31 25.09 -1.06
N LEU A 52 5.95 24.26 -0.08
CA LEU A 52 4.70 24.37 0.66
C LEU A 52 4.93 25.06 2.00
N PRO A 53 3.97 25.88 2.48
CA PRO A 53 4.03 26.45 3.81
C PRO A 53 3.81 25.37 4.88
N ASP A 54 4.34 25.58 6.08
CA ASP A 54 4.32 24.64 7.21
C ASP A 54 2.98 23.95 7.49
N PRO A 55 1.79 24.61 7.39
CA PRO A 55 0.52 23.92 7.63
C PRO A 55 0.19 22.82 6.62
N LEU A 56 0.77 22.88 5.42
CA LEU A 56 0.54 21.95 4.31
C LEU A 56 1.72 21.00 4.09
N ALA A 57 2.95 21.47 4.34
CA ALA A 57 4.15 20.66 4.21
C ALA A 57 4.06 19.43 5.11
N PHE A 58 4.14 18.25 4.50
CA PHE A 58 4.05 16.95 5.19
C PHE A 58 2.88 16.84 6.20
N ASN A 59 1.73 17.43 5.87
CA ASN A 59 0.59 17.39 6.77
C ASN A 59 0.13 15.94 7.03
N ALA A 60 0.30 15.48 8.28
CA ALA A 60 0.05 14.11 8.71
C ALA A 60 -1.37 13.60 8.39
N PHE A 61 -2.39 14.46 8.54
CA PHE A 61 -3.77 14.08 8.23
C PHE A 61 -4.00 13.89 6.74
N LEU A 62 -3.40 14.73 5.88
CA LEU A 62 -3.47 14.57 4.44
C LEU A 62 -2.75 13.31 3.98
N ILE A 63 -1.58 12.99 4.56
CA ILE A 63 -0.84 11.76 4.28
C ILE A 63 -1.68 10.53 4.64
N LEU A 64 -2.25 10.50 5.86
CA LEU A 64 -3.06 9.38 6.31
C LEU A 64 -4.35 9.23 5.50
N LEU A 65 -5.05 10.34 5.21
CA LEU A 65 -6.25 10.34 4.38
C LEU A 65 -5.95 9.87 2.96
N GLY A 66 -4.92 10.43 2.32
CA GLY A 66 -4.50 10.04 0.99
C GLY A 66 -4.16 8.55 0.93
N THR A 67 -3.43 8.06 1.94
CA THR A 67 -3.13 6.63 2.07
C THR A 67 -4.41 5.80 2.18
N LEU A 68 -5.33 6.14 3.09
CA LEU A 68 -6.59 5.42 3.25
C LEU A 68 -7.41 5.36 1.95
N VAL A 69 -7.45 6.47 1.21
CA VAL A 69 -8.11 6.52 -0.10
C VAL A 69 -7.42 5.57 -1.08
N MET A 70 -6.09 5.64 -1.20
CA MET A 70 -5.32 4.74 -2.09
C MET A 70 -5.45 3.26 -1.72
N ARG A 71 -5.55 2.92 -0.43
CA ARG A 71 -5.75 1.54 0.06
C ARG A 71 -7.19 1.06 -0.05
N SER A 72 -8.15 1.96 -0.26
CA SER A 72 -9.59 1.63 -0.28
C SER A 72 -9.98 0.54 -1.29
N PRO A 73 -9.41 0.43 -2.51
CA PRO A 73 -9.79 -0.62 -3.44
C PRO A 73 -9.48 -2.01 -2.93
N LEU A 74 -8.31 -2.18 -2.29
CA LEU A 74 -7.95 -3.45 -1.67
C LEU A 74 -8.84 -3.74 -0.46
N ILE A 75 -9.04 -2.76 0.43
CA ILE A 75 -9.83 -2.92 1.65
C ILE A 75 -11.26 -3.32 1.30
N VAL A 76 -11.92 -2.58 0.40
CA VAL A 76 -13.29 -2.86 -0.06
C VAL A 76 -13.36 -4.19 -0.81
N GLY A 77 -12.35 -4.50 -1.63
CA GLY A 77 -12.30 -5.74 -2.38
C GLY A 77 -12.24 -6.98 -1.48
N VAL A 78 -11.47 -6.92 -0.39
CA VAL A 78 -11.27 -8.00 0.57
C VAL A 78 -12.35 -8.06 1.65
N LEU A 79 -13.02 -6.94 1.97
CA LEU A 79 -14.00 -6.83 3.06
C LEU A 79 -15.08 -7.94 3.09
N PRO A 80 -15.69 -8.35 1.95
CA PRO A 80 -16.68 -9.43 1.94
C PRO A 80 -16.12 -10.81 2.35
N LEU A 81 -14.81 -11.00 2.22
CA LEU A 81 -14.10 -12.23 2.56
C LEU A 81 -13.67 -12.29 4.03
N VAL A 82 -13.88 -11.21 4.79
CA VAL A 82 -13.49 -11.15 6.20
C VAL A 82 -14.48 -11.96 7.04
N THR A 83 -14.07 -13.19 7.35
CA THR A 83 -14.66 -14.06 8.36
C THR A 83 -14.12 -13.74 9.75
N ARG A 84 -14.63 -14.38 10.82
CA ARG A 84 -14.05 -14.26 12.17
C ARG A 84 -12.57 -14.66 12.20
N ARG A 85 -12.22 -15.73 11.47
CA ARG A 85 -10.84 -16.21 11.36
C ARG A 85 -9.96 -15.19 10.64
N ALA A 86 -10.44 -14.62 9.55
CA ALA A 86 -9.75 -13.54 8.84
C ALA A 86 -9.55 -12.31 9.72
N ALA A 87 -10.59 -11.88 10.45
CA ALA A 87 -10.52 -10.74 11.37
C ALA A 87 -9.50 -10.96 12.49
N LEU A 88 -9.45 -12.16 13.09
CA LEU A 88 -8.44 -12.52 14.09
C LEU A 88 -7.03 -12.53 13.49
N GLY A 89 -6.87 -13.02 12.26
CA GLY A 89 -5.60 -12.97 11.54
C GLY A 89 -5.10 -11.56 11.26
N VAL A 90 -5.99 -10.68 10.78
CA VAL A 90 -5.68 -9.25 10.56
C VAL A 90 -5.39 -8.55 11.89
N GLY A 91 -6.11 -8.89 12.96
CA GLY A 91 -5.83 -8.39 14.31
C GLY A 91 -4.46 -8.84 14.84
N ALA A 92 -4.09 -10.11 14.63
CA ALA A 92 -2.78 -10.64 14.98
C ALA A 92 -1.66 -9.98 14.18
N LEU A 93 -1.88 -9.72 12.87
CA LEU A 93 -0.92 -8.99 12.04
C LEU A 93 -0.77 -7.54 12.45
N THR A 94 -1.87 -6.89 12.82
CA THR A 94 -1.86 -5.54 13.40
C THR A 94 -1.01 -5.52 14.67
N ALA A 95 -1.23 -6.45 15.59
CA ALA A 95 -0.46 -6.55 16.83
C ALA A 95 1.03 -6.84 16.56
N TYR A 96 1.32 -7.74 15.62
CA TYR A 96 2.69 -8.02 15.18
C TYR A 96 3.36 -6.78 14.59
N ALA A 97 2.70 -6.04 13.70
CA ALA A 97 3.23 -4.83 13.09
C ALA A 97 3.65 -3.81 14.16
N TYR A 98 2.78 -3.54 15.14
CA TYR A 98 3.13 -2.66 16.26
C TYR A 98 4.29 -3.20 17.11
N ALA A 99 4.30 -4.51 17.41
CA ALA A 99 5.35 -5.11 18.23
C ALA A 99 6.73 -5.08 17.54
N ILE A 100 6.80 -5.44 16.25
CA ILE A 100 8.06 -5.45 15.51
C ILE A 100 8.55 -4.03 15.25
N GLU A 101 7.64 -3.08 14.99
CA GLU A 101 7.98 -1.68 14.79
C GLU A 101 8.50 -1.04 16.07
N TYR A 102 7.80 -1.25 17.19
CA TYR A 102 8.26 -0.79 18.51
C TYR A 102 9.64 -1.37 18.84
N THR A 103 9.86 -2.64 18.52
CA THR A 103 11.17 -3.29 18.70
C THR A 103 12.22 -2.64 17.80
N GLY A 104 11.88 -2.35 16.53
CA GLY A 104 12.73 -1.66 15.57
C GLY A 104 13.20 -0.28 16.05
N VAL A 105 12.26 0.59 16.44
CA VAL A 105 12.59 1.96 16.88
C VAL A 105 13.33 1.99 18.22
N THR A 106 13.16 0.99 19.08
CA THR A 106 13.81 0.96 20.41
C THR A 106 15.16 0.24 20.42
N THR A 107 15.35 -0.78 19.56
CA THR A 107 16.53 -1.66 19.59
C THR A 107 17.35 -1.64 18.30
N GLY A 108 16.81 -1.07 17.21
CA GLY A 108 17.40 -1.14 15.88
C GLY A 108 17.24 -2.51 15.20
N TRP A 109 16.61 -3.50 15.84
CA TRP A 109 16.35 -4.80 15.23
C TRP A 109 14.86 -4.95 14.85
N PRO A 110 14.52 -5.50 13.66
CA PRO A 110 15.42 -6.06 12.66
C PRO A 110 15.85 -5.06 11.57
N TYR A 111 15.23 -3.88 11.51
CA TYR A 111 15.32 -3.00 10.34
C TYR A 111 16.61 -2.15 10.28
N GLY A 112 17.35 -2.04 11.38
CA GLY A 112 18.38 -1.02 11.60
C GLY A 112 17.86 0.06 12.56
N TRP A 113 18.75 0.89 13.08
CA TRP A 113 18.35 2.03 13.91
C TRP A 113 17.79 3.13 13.02
N PHE A 114 16.53 3.49 13.19
CA PHE A 114 15.89 4.58 12.46
C PHE A 114 14.94 5.37 13.36
N HIS A 115 14.68 6.62 12.98
CA HIS A 115 13.61 7.42 13.56
C HIS A 115 12.76 8.03 12.45
N TYR A 116 11.49 8.27 12.75
CA TYR A 116 10.59 9.02 11.87
C TYR A 116 11.05 10.49 11.82
N GLY A 117 11.27 11.00 10.61
CA GLY A 117 11.58 12.41 10.35
C GLY A 117 10.34 13.24 9.98
N VAL A 118 9.28 12.57 9.53
CA VAL A 118 7.98 13.17 9.20
C VAL A 118 6.87 12.51 10.00
N ASP A 119 5.94 13.33 10.52
CA ASP A 119 4.76 12.84 11.21
C ASP A 119 3.78 12.14 10.25
N LEU A 120 3.59 10.83 10.45
CA LEU A 120 2.64 10.00 9.68
C LEU A 120 1.24 9.92 10.32
N GLY A 121 0.98 10.77 11.32
CA GLY A 121 -0.23 10.79 12.11
C GLY A 121 0.06 10.69 13.61
N PRO A 122 -0.98 10.52 14.44
CA PRO A 122 -0.80 10.29 15.87
C PRO A 122 0.09 9.07 16.12
N THR A 123 1.01 9.17 17.07
CA THR A 123 1.93 8.08 17.45
C THR A 123 1.65 7.59 18.87
N VAL A 124 1.86 6.29 19.11
CA VAL A 124 1.87 5.68 20.44
C VAL A 124 3.23 5.03 20.65
N ALA A 125 3.95 5.43 21.71
CA ALA A 125 5.29 4.92 22.01
C ALA A 125 6.29 5.02 20.82
N GLY A 126 6.21 6.11 20.05
CA GLY A 126 7.04 6.35 18.86
C GLY A 126 6.58 5.65 17.58
N VAL A 127 5.48 4.87 17.63
CA VAL A 127 4.95 4.13 16.49
C VAL A 127 3.67 4.80 15.96
N PRO A 128 3.56 5.09 14.64
CA PRO A 128 2.34 5.65 14.06
C PRO A 128 1.12 4.74 14.21
N VAL A 129 -0.01 5.29 14.65
CA VAL A 129 -1.29 4.56 14.74
C VAL A 129 -1.80 4.14 13.35
N GLY A 130 -1.34 4.81 12.28
CA GLY A 130 -1.62 4.43 10.90
C GLY A 130 -0.87 3.18 10.41
N LEU A 131 0.09 2.64 11.18
CA LEU A 131 0.99 1.56 10.74
C LEU A 131 0.28 0.36 10.06
N PRO A 132 -0.86 -0.16 10.57
CA PRO A 132 -1.52 -1.29 9.93
C PRO A 132 -2.02 -0.98 8.50
N VAL A 133 -2.37 0.28 8.23
CA VAL A 133 -2.81 0.75 6.91
C VAL A 133 -1.62 0.92 5.95
N PHE A 134 -0.43 1.20 6.47
CA PHE A 134 0.80 1.24 5.67
C PHE A 134 1.30 -0.17 5.33
N PHE A 135 1.29 -1.07 6.31
CA PHE A 135 1.91 -2.40 6.21
C PHE A 135 1.00 -3.49 5.59
N ILE A 136 -0.21 -3.69 6.13
CA ILE A 136 -1.04 -4.86 5.76
C ILE A 136 -1.46 -4.82 4.29
N PRO A 137 -1.95 -3.68 3.74
CA PRO A 137 -2.25 -3.58 2.33
C PRO A 137 -1.06 -3.86 1.41
N LEU A 138 0.14 -3.43 1.80
CA LEU A 138 1.36 -3.67 1.04
C LEU A 138 1.61 -5.17 0.85
N VAL A 139 1.63 -5.93 1.95
CA VAL A 139 1.89 -7.38 1.88
C VAL A 139 0.72 -8.15 1.26
N MET A 140 -0.52 -7.72 1.50
CA MET A 140 -1.68 -8.37 0.91
C MET A 140 -1.74 -8.15 -0.62
N ASN A 141 -1.37 -6.97 -1.13
CA ASN A 141 -1.23 -6.77 -2.58
C ASN A 141 -0.15 -7.66 -3.18
N ALA A 142 1.02 -7.76 -2.54
CA ALA A 142 2.09 -8.66 -2.99
C ALA A 142 1.57 -10.11 -3.03
N TYR A 143 0.85 -10.54 -1.99
CA TYR A 143 0.23 -11.86 -1.93
C TYR A 143 -0.77 -12.09 -3.07
N LEU A 144 -1.72 -11.17 -3.28
CA LEU A 144 -2.73 -11.27 -4.35
C LEU A 144 -2.11 -11.27 -5.76
N LEU A 145 -1.12 -10.40 -5.99
CA LEU A 145 -0.39 -10.37 -7.26
C LEU A 145 0.31 -11.71 -7.50
N CYS A 146 0.94 -12.29 -6.48
CA CYS A 146 1.58 -13.60 -6.59
C CYS A 146 0.58 -14.72 -6.88
N LEU A 147 -0.59 -14.71 -6.23
CA LEU A 147 -1.65 -15.67 -6.51
C LEU A 147 -2.09 -15.60 -7.98
N LEU A 148 -2.24 -14.39 -8.52
CA LEU A 148 -2.62 -14.16 -9.91
C LEU A 148 -1.54 -14.64 -10.89
N LEU A 149 -0.27 -14.28 -10.65
CA LEU A 149 0.84 -14.59 -11.55
C LEU A 149 1.25 -16.06 -11.52
N LEU A 150 1.17 -16.72 -10.36
CA LEU A 150 1.58 -18.12 -10.22
C LEU A 150 0.48 -19.12 -10.64
N GLY A 151 -0.79 -18.72 -10.60
CA GLY A 151 -1.92 -19.61 -10.88
C GLY A 151 -1.86 -20.89 -10.05
N ASP A 152 -1.93 -22.06 -10.68
CA ASP A 152 -1.87 -23.36 -10.00
C ASP A 152 -0.58 -23.59 -9.21
N ARG A 153 0.55 -22.98 -9.62
CA ARG A 153 1.82 -23.09 -8.88
C ARG A 153 1.71 -22.48 -7.49
N ALA A 154 0.80 -21.52 -7.30
CA ALA A 154 0.53 -20.91 -6.00
C ALA A 154 -0.10 -21.90 -5.01
N ARG A 155 -0.50 -23.12 -5.41
CA ARG A 155 -0.90 -24.19 -4.46
C ARG A 155 0.27 -24.68 -3.61
N ASN A 156 1.50 -24.64 -4.13
CA ASN A 156 2.70 -24.97 -3.36
C ASN A 156 3.03 -23.84 -2.39
N GLY A 157 2.94 -24.12 -1.08
CA GLY A 157 3.17 -23.14 -0.02
C GLY A 157 4.59 -22.55 -0.01
N ALA A 158 5.62 -23.36 -0.31
CA ALA A 158 7.00 -22.88 -0.32
C ALA A 158 7.26 -21.94 -1.51
N VAL A 159 6.74 -22.29 -2.69
CA VAL A 159 6.84 -21.42 -3.88
C VAL A 159 6.10 -20.12 -3.65
N ARG A 160 4.87 -20.17 -3.13
CA ARG A 160 4.09 -18.98 -2.79
C ARG A 160 4.82 -18.11 -1.78
N LEU A 161 5.34 -18.70 -0.69
CA LEU A 161 6.09 -17.96 0.33
C LEU A 161 7.30 -17.24 -0.25
N GLY A 162 8.15 -17.93 -1.00
CA GLY A 162 9.36 -17.35 -1.58
C GLY A 162 9.04 -16.22 -2.57
N VAL A 163 8.02 -16.41 -3.42
CA VAL A 163 7.64 -15.40 -4.43
C VAL A 163 6.96 -14.19 -3.78
N VAL A 164 6.13 -14.36 -2.74
CA VAL A 164 5.54 -13.23 -2.03
C VAL A 164 6.60 -12.45 -1.25
N ILE A 165 7.55 -13.12 -0.59
CA ILE A 165 8.68 -12.43 0.06
C ILE A 165 9.47 -11.62 -0.98
N ALA A 166 9.78 -12.20 -2.14
CA ALA A 166 10.47 -11.49 -3.21
C ALA A 166 9.67 -10.28 -3.73
N ALA A 167 8.34 -10.40 -3.86
CA ALA A 167 7.47 -9.30 -4.25
C ALA A 167 7.43 -8.19 -3.19
N VAL A 168 7.33 -8.54 -1.89
CA VAL A 168 7.37 -7.56 -0.79
C VAL A 168 8.71 -6.83 -0.76
N LEU A 169 9.83 -7.53 -0.90
CA LEU A 169 11.15 -6.90 -0.99
C LEU A 169 11.28 -6.01 -2.22
N ALA A 170 10.71 -6.41 -3.36
CA ALA A 170 10.69 -5.56 -4.55
C ALA A 170 9.86 -4.28 -4.33
N MET A 171 8.76 -4.36 -3.56
CA MET A 171 8.02 -3.16 -3.14
C MET A 171 8.83 -2.32 -2.15
N ASP A 172 9.54 -2.94 -1.20
CA ASP A 172 10.40 -2.24 -0.25
C ASP A 172 11.57 -1.49 -0.93
N VAL A 173 12.19 -2.13 -1.91
CA VAL A 173 13.20 -1.53 -2.81
C VAL A 173 12.66 -0.30 -3.55
N VAL A 174 11.34 -0.19 -3.74
CA VAL A 174 10.71 0.99 -4.34
C VAL A 174 10.32 2.01 -3.27
N LEU A 175 9.72 1.58 -2.16
CA LEU A 175 9.17 2.45 -1.13
C LEU A 175 10.27 3.15 -0.34
N ASP A 176 11.18 2.39 0.27
CA ASP A 176 12.09 2.89 1.29
C ASP A 176 13.11 3.90 0.76
N PRO A 177 13.73 3.70 -0.42
CA PRO A 177 14.57 4.75 -1.03
C PRO A 177 13.85 6.07 -1.25
N GLY A 178 12.58 6.02 -1.66
CA GLY A 178 11.76 7.21 -1.85
C GLY A 178 11.41 7.88 -0.51
N ALA A 179 11.12 7.07 0.51
CA ALA A 179 10.78 7.55 1.84
C ALA A 179 11.98 8.19 2.55
N VAL A 180 13.17 7.59 2.45
CA VAL A 180 14.43 8.17 2.93
C VAL A 180 14.72 9.48 2.20
N ALA A 181 14.55 9.53 0.87
CA ALA A 181 14.77 10.76 0.09
C ALA A 181 13.78 11.88 0.47
N LEU A 182 12.57 11.54 0.91
CA LEU A 182 11.58 12.48 1.45
C LEU A 182 11.82 12.85 2.92
N GLY A 183 12.75 12.19 3.62
CA GLY A 183 12.98 12.38 5.06
C GLY A 183 11.90 11.76 5.95
N PHE A 184 11.11 10.80 5.44
CA PHE A 184 10.11 10.11 6.26
C PHE A 184 10.76 9.35 7.42
N TRP A 185 11.91 8.77 7.18
CA TRP A 185 12.77 8.22 8.21
C TRP A 185 14.23 8.35 7.83
N GLU A 186 15.06 8.44 8.86
CA GLU A 186 16.50 8.50 8.75
C GLU A 186 17.11 7.34 9.53
N TYR A 187 18.01 6.60 8.89
CA TYR A 187 18.78 5.55 9.55
C TYR A 187 20.02 6.16 10.21
N TYR A 188 20.24 5.82 11.47
CA TYR A 188 21.37 6.28 12.28
C TYR A 188 22.13 5.09 12.86
N ARG A 189 23.26 5.32 13.57
CA ARG A 189 24.08 4.24 14.17
C ARG A 189 24.40 3.09 13.20
N LEU A 190 24.69 3.46 11.95
CA LEU A 190 25.14 2.52 10.94
C LEU A 190 26.55 2.04 11.30
N ALA A 191 26.83 0.76 11.06
CA ALA A 191 28.19 0.25 11.17
C ALA A 191 29.11 0.93 10.12
N ASP A 192 30.40 1.05 10.41
CA ASP A 192 31.36 1.71 9.51
C ASP A 192 31.42 1.06 8.11
N ASP A 193 31.13 -0.24 8.02
CA ASP A 193 31.10 -1.01 6.79
C ASP A 193 29.69 -1.24 6.22
N ALA A 194 28.66 -0.63 6.83
CA ALA A 194 27.26 -0.81 6.46
C ALA A 194 27.05 -0.53 4.97
N ARG A 195 26.45 -1.50 4.27
CA ARG A 195 26.04 -1.36 2.88
C ARG A 195 24.66 -0.73 2.84
N LEU A 196 24.57 0.40 2.14
CA LEU A 196 23.33 1.12 1.93
C LEU A 196 22.88 1.00 0.48
N PHE A 197 21.59 0.77 0.30
CA PHE A 197 20.90 0.85 -0.98
C PHE A 197 20.05 2.12 -0.98
N TYR A 198 20.51 3.17 -1.67
CA TYR A 198 19.85 4.49 -1.69
C TYR A 198 19.49 5.02 -0.29
N GLY A 199 20.43 4.91 0.66
CA GLY A 199 20.25 5.37 2.05
C GLY A 199 19.61 4.33 2.98
N VAL A 200 19.15 3.19 2.46
CA VAL A 200 18.50 2.13 3.25
C VAL A 200 19.51 1.01 3.58
N PRO A 201 19.74 0.65 4.85
CA PRO A 201 20.68 -0.40 5.22
C PRO A 201 20.16 -1.80 4.85
N LEU A 202 21.06 -2.74 4.56
CA LEU A 202 20.68 -4.12 4.24
C LEU A 202 19.92 -4.86 5.36
N SER A 203 20.09 -4.43 6.61
CA SER A 203 19.30 -4.92 7.74
C SER A 203 17.80 -4.70 7.53
N ASN A 204 17.41 -3.59 6.90
CA ASN A 204 16.01 -3.28 6.60
C ASN A 204 15.35 -4.37 5.76
N TYR A 205 15.98 -4.71 4.65
CA TYR A 205 15.51 -5.78 3.75
C TYR A 205 15.48 -7.13 4.46
N ALA A 206 16.46 -7.43 5.32
CA ALA A 206 16.44 -8.65 6.14
C ALA A 206 15.25 -8.67 7.13
N GLY A 207 14.95 -7.53 7.75
CA GLY A 207 13.77 -7.36 8.58
C GLY A 207 12.47 -7.56 7.79
N TRP A 208 12.38 -7.01 6.59
CA TRP A 208 11.25 -7.22 5.70
C TRP A 208 11.05 -8.68 5.28
N VAL A 209 12.12 -9.48 5.15
CA VAL A 209 11.97 -10.94 4.96
C VAL A 209 11.22 -11.57 6.14
N VAL A 210 11.56 -11.20 7.37
CA VAL A 210 10.89 -11.71 8.58
C VAL A 210 9.42 -11.26 8.59
N SER A 211 9.18 -9.97 8.39
CA SER A 211 7.84 -9.40 8.41
C SER A 211 6.94 -9.93 7.30
N ALA A 212 7.48 -10.09 6.10
CA ALA A 212 6.79 -10.72 4.98
C ALA A 212 6.48 -12.20 5.26
N THR A 213 7.42 -12.94 5.87
CA THR A 213 7.21 -14.35 6.24
C THR A 213 6.04 -14.49 7.22
N VAL A 214 6.04 -13.71 8.30
CA VAL A 214 4.97 -13.71 9.30
C VAL A 214 3.63 -13.33 8.66
N ALA A 215 3.63 -12.29 7.82
CA ALA A 215 2.44 -11.84 7.12
C ALA A 215 1.87 -12.89 6.16
N VAL A 216 2.70 -13.53 5.34
CA VAL A 216 2.25 -14.59 4.42
C VAL A 216 1.66 -15.78 5.18
N VAL A 217 2.34 -16.23 6.24
CA VAL A 217 1.84 -17.33 7.08
C VAL A 217 0.50 -16.96 7.72
N ALA A 218 0.36 -15.74 8.24
CA ALA A 218 -0.89 -15.29 8.81
C ALA A 218 -1.99 -15.22 7.74
N LEU A 219 -1.73 -14.67 6.55
CA LEU A 219 -2.70 -14.60 5.46
C LEU A 219 -3.15 -16.00 4.99
N ASP A 220 -2.21 -16.92 4.77
CA ASP A 220 -2.48 -18.32 4.42
C ASP A 220 -3.34 -19.03 5.47
N ARG A 221 -3.15 -18.67 6.74
CA ARG A 221 -3.92 -19.26 7.86
C ARG A 221 -5.22 -18.55 8.12
N SER A 222 -5.49 -17.39 7.53
CA SER A 222 -6.62 -16.55 7.92
C SER A 222 -7.65 -16.37 6.82
N PHE A 223 -7.22 -16.39 5.56
CA PHE A 223 -8.08 -16.24 4.39
C PHE A 223 -8.20 -17.54 3.61
N ASP A 224 -9.37 -17.73 2.99
CA ASP A 224 -9.55 -18.76 1.97
C ASP A 224 -8.98 -18.26 0.64
N ARG A 225 -7.93 -18.94 0.17
CA ARG A 225 -7.23 -18.62 -1.07
C ARG A 225 -8.14 -18.73 -2.30
N GLU A 226 -9.01 -19.72 -2.35
CA GLU A 226 -9.90 -19.92 -3.51
C GLU A 226 -10.96 -18.82 -3.55
N ALA A 227 -11.47 -18.41 -2.38
CA ALA A 227 -12.37 -17.25 -2.28
C ALA A 227 -11.67 -15.94 -2.65
N LEU A 228 -10.41 -15.74 -2.24
CA LEU A 228 -9.60 -14.58 -2.63
C LEU A 228 -9.41 -14.51 -4.15
N LEU A 229 -9.01 -15.61 -4.78
CA LEU A 229 -8.86 -15.70 -6.24
C LEU A 229 -10.19 -15.42 -6.95
N ALA A 230 -11.28 -16.06 -6.51
CA ALA A 230 -12.59 -15.88 -7.13
C ALA A 230 -13.13 -14.44 -6.96
N ARG A 231 -12.74 -13.73 -5.91
CA ARG A 231 -13.09 -12.32 -5.68
C ARG A 231 -12.20 -11.40 -6.51
N LEU A 232 -10.89 -11.65 -6.55
CA LEU A 232 -9.93 -10.97 -7.41
C LEU A 232 -10.37 -11.06 -8.87
N ASP A 233 -10.89 -12.21 -9.29
CA ASP A 233 -11.34 -12.41 -10.66
C ASP A 233 -12.57 -11.61 -11.05
N ARG A 234 -13.42 -11.27 -10.08
CA ARG A 234 -14.68 -10.54 -10.30
C ARG A 234 -14.58 -9.05 -9.97
N THR A 235 -13.47 -8.61 -9.38
CA THR A 235 -13.33 -7.27 -8.81
C THR A 235 -12.12 -6.58 -9.41
N GLU A 236 -12.37 -5.89 -10.52
CA GLU A 236 -11.35 -5.22 -11.33
C GLU A 236 -10.45 -4.24 -10.58
N PHE A 237 -10.94 -3.65 -9.48
CA PHE A 237 -10.21 -2.63 -8.72
C PHE A 237 -9.31 -3.19 -7.62
N MET A 238 -9.30 -4.50 -7.35
CA MET A 238 -8.61 -5.06 -6.17
C MET A 238 -7.10 -4.83 -6.16
N LEU A 239 -6.47 -4.67 -7.32
CA LEU A 239 -5.04 -4.39 -7.47
C LEU A 239 -4.76 -2.92 -7.80
N ASP A 240 -5.77 -2.06 -7.80
CA ASP A 240 -5.61 -0.64 -8.14
C ASP A 240 -4.68 0.09 -7.14
N ASP A 241 -4.57 -0.41 -5.91
CA ASP A 241 -3.62 0.09 -4.92
C ASP A 241 -2.15 -0.10 -5.36
N LEU A 242 -1.84 -1.13 -6.16
CA LEU A 242 -0.53 -1.28 -6.78
C LEU A 242 -0.28 -0.24 -7.89
N VAL A 243 -1.33 0.21 -8.59
CA VAL A 243 -1.20 1.34 -9.53
C VAL A 243 -0.85 2.60 -8.75
N SER A 244 -1.56 2.86 -7.65
CA SER A 244 -1.26 3.99 -6.77
C SER A 244 0.18 3.95 -6.26
N PHE A 245 0.63 2.77 -5.84
CA PHE A 245 1.99 2.53 -5.40
C PHE A 245 3.03 2.87 -6.49
N VAL A 246 2.82 2.37 -7.72
CA VAL A 246 3.73 2.64 -8.86
C VAL A 246 3.78 4.12 -9.21
N ILE A 247 2.63 4.80 -9.26
CA ILE A 247 2.58 6.24 -9.60
C ILE A 247 3.24 7.07 -8.51
N LEU A 248 2.86 6.85 -7.25
CA LEU A 248 3.35 7.62 -6.11
C LEU A 248 4.86 7.42 -5.93
N TRP A 249 5.28 6.19 -5.64
CA TRP A 249 6.67 5.91 -5.30
C TRP A 249 7.57 5.89 -6.52
N GLY A 250 7.09 5.44 -7.69
CA GLY A 250 7.85 5.56 -8.94
C GLY A 250 8.10 7.02 -9.31
N GLY A 251 7.11 7.91 -9.13
CA GLY A 251 7.26 9.35 -9.35
C GLY A 251 8.24 10.01 -8.38
N ILE A 252 8.12 9.71 -7.08
CA ILE A 252 9.05 10.21 -6.05
C ILE A 252 10.49 9.75 -6.37
N ASN A 253 10.69 8.46 -6.64
CA ASN A 253 12.02 7.95 -6.95
C ASN A 253 12.60 8.55 -8.23
N ALA A 254 11.77 8.80 -9.25
CA ALA A 254 12.21 9.48 -10.47
C ALA A 254 12.67 10.91 -10.18
N TRP A 255 11.96 11.63 -9.30
CA TRP A 255 12.35 12.98 -8.88
C TRP A 255 13.70 13.00 -8.18
N PHE A 256 13.94 12.07 -7.24
CA PHE A 256 15.18 12.00 -6.46
C PHE A 256 16.31 11.23 -7.16
N GLY A 257 16.13 10.75 -8.40
CA GLY A 257 17.17 10.08 -9.18
C GLY A 257 17.45 8.62 -8.77
N ASN A 258 16.52 7.99 -8.04
CA ASN A 258 16.61 6.61 -7.60
C ASN A 258 16.23 5.64 -8.74
N TRP A 259 17.08 5.52 -9.76
CA TRP A 259 16.72 4.85 -11.02
C TRP A 259 16.47 3.34 -10.92
N ILE A 260 17.14 2.63 -10.00
CA ILE A 260 16.85 1.20 -9.77
C ILE A 260 15.43 1.04 -9.19
N PRO A 261 15.04 1.74 -8.12
CA PRO A 261 13.65 1.81 -7.66
C PRO A 261 12.64 2.17 -8.77
N VAL A 262 12.95 3.16 -9.64
CA VAL A 262 12.09 3.49 -10.80
C VAL A 262 11.90 2.30 -11.73
N ALA A 263 12.98 1.59 -12.06
CA ALA A 263 12.91 0.41 -12.93
C ALA A 263 12.05 -0.71 -12.30
N VAL A 264 12.19 -0.95 -10.99
CA VAL A 264 11.38 -1.95 -10.28
C VAL A 264 9.90 -1.53 -10.23
N ALA A 265 9.60 -0.25 -9.97
CA ALA A 265 8.24 0.28 -10.04
C ALA A 265 7.64 0.11 -11.46
N ALA A 266 8.43 0.37 -12.50
CA ALA A 266 8.01 0.15 -13.88
C ALA A 266 7.72 -1.33 -14.19
N LEU A 267 8.49 -2.27 -13.61
CA LEU A 267 8.21 -3.70 -13.73
C LEU A 267 6.86 -4.08 -13.10
N PHE A 268 6.52 -3.53 -11.94
CA PHE A 268 5.18 -3.68 -11.36
C PHE A 268 4.11 -3.10 -12.29
N GLY A 269 4.33 -1.90 -12.84
CA GLY A 269 3.42 -1.27 -13.81
C GLY A 269 3.18 -2.14 -15.04
N VAL A 270 4.24 -2.70 -15.65
CA VAL A 270 4.13 -3.63 -16.78
C VAL A 270 3.41 -4.92 -16.37
N GLY A 271 3.67 -5.44 -15.18
CA GLY A 271 2.97 -6.60 -14.62
C GLY A 271 1.45 -6.36 -14.53
N LEU A 272 1.04 -5.19 -14.05
CA LEU A 272 -0.37 -4.79 -13.94
C LEU A 272 -1.04 -4.57 -15.31
N LEU A 273 -0.30 -4.03 -16.30
CA LEU A 273 -0.81 -3.88 -17.66
C LEU A 273 -1.04 -5.24 -18.34
N LYS A 274 -0.21 -6.24 -18.04
CA LYS A 274 -0.33 -7.59 -18.61
C LYS A 274 -1.44 -8.43 -18.01
N THR A 275 -1.99 -8.06 -16.85
CA THR A 275 -3.04 -8.85 -16.20
C THR A 275 -4.45 -8.55 -16.75
N ASP A 276 -4.60 -7.71 -17.78
CA ASP A 276 -5.88 -7.24 -18.37
C ASP A 276 -6.87 -6.63 -17.35
N ARG A 277 -6.44 -6.41 -16.10
CA ARG A 277 -7.23 -5.79 -15.01
C ARG A 277 -7.11 -4.27 -15.01
N PHE A 278 -6.05 -3.75 -15.62
CA PHE A 278 -5.88 -2.32 -15.84
C PHE A 278 -6.56 -1.92 -17.15
N ASP A 279 -7.72 -1.27 -17.06
CA ASP A 279 -8.35 -0.69 -18.23
C ASP A 279 -7.50 0.51 -18.69
N SER A 280 -6.73 0.35 -19.76
CA SER A 280 -5.96 1.43 -20.39
C SER A 280 -6.82 2.65 -20.76
N ARG A 281 -8.16 2.54 -20.72
CA ARG A 281 -9.09 3.66 -20.82
C ARG A 281 -8.99 4.64 -19.64
N LEU A 282 -8.47 4.24 -18.47
CA LEU A 282 -8.24 5.14 -17.33
C LEU A 282 -7.22 6.23 -17.64
N LEU A 283 -6.30 6.00 -18.59
CA LEU A 283 -5.32 6.99 -19.04
C LEU A 283 -5.82 7.83 -20.24
N ARG A 284 -7.01 7.53 -20.77
CA ARG A 284 -7.61 8.31 -21.86
C ARG A 284 -8.34 9.51 -21.28
N LEU A 285 -7.74 10.69 -21.41
CA LEU A 285 -8.42 11.97 -21.14
C LEU A 285 -9.81 12.00 -21.80
N PRO A 286 -10.88 12.43 -21.09
CA PRO A 286 -12.20 12.55 -21.67
C PRO A 286 -12.13 13.49 -22.88
N ARG A 287 -12.50 13.00 -24.07
CA ARG A 287 -12.49 13.79 -25.33
C ARG A 287 -13.50 14.95 -25.35
N ARG A 288 -14.28 15.17 -24.28
CA ARG A 288 -15.26 16.26 -24.19
C ARG A 288 -15.29 16.83 -22.77
N LEU A 289 -14.81 18.06 -22.62
CA LEU A 289 -15.07 18.91 -21.46
C LEU A 289 -16.56 19.30 -21.47
N PRO A 290 -17.29 19.16 -20.36
CA PRO A 290 -18.73 19.45 -20.29
C PRO A 290 -19.10 20.95 -20.29
N TRP A 291 -18.15 21.85 -20.55
CA TRP A 291 -18.32 23.31 -20.41
C TRP A 291 -18.50 24.05 -21.75
N ARG A 292 -18.94 23.35 -22.80
CA ARG A 292 -19.34 23.99 -24.07
C ARG A 292 -20.77 23.61 -24.43
N SER A 293 -21.71 24.38 -23.89
CA SER A 293 -23.00 24.72 -24.49
C SER A 293 -23.49 26.00 -23.84
#